data_AF-A0A5B8V6H3-F1
#
_entry.id   AF-A0A5B8V6H3-F1
#
_cell.length_a   1.000
_cell.length_b   1.000
_cell.length_c   1.000
_cell.angle_alpha   90.00
_cell.angle_beta   90.00
_cell.angle_gamma   90.00
#
_symmetry.space_group_name_H-M   'P 1'
#
loop_
_entity.id
_entity.type
_entity.pdbx_description
1 polymer ?
#
loop_
_entity_poly.entity_id
_entity_poly.type
_entity_poly.pdbx_seq_one_letter_code
_entity_poly.pdbx_strand_id
1 'polypeptide(L)' 'MLQADTSSTLWIAESGTYTVKIGASSINIKQTATFDLAKDIVTEKDNRVLMPQVSINGLKKFL' A
#
# COMPACT_ATOMS: atom_id res chain seq x y z
N MET A 1 -0.87 1.16 -4.37
CA MET A 1 0.39 1.27 -3.59
C MET A 1 0.65 -0.10 -2.97
N LEU A 2 1.89 -0.53 -2.78
CA LEU A 2 2.15 -1.76 -2.03
C LEU A 2 1.85 -1.53 -0.55
N GLN A 3 1.15 -2.46 0.06
CA GLN A 3 0.84 -2.42 1.49
C GLN A 3 1.47 -3.63 2.16
N ALA A 4 2.16 -3.38 3.27
CA ALA A 4 2.61 -4.44 4.16
C ALA A 4 1.41 -4.95 4.96
N ASP A 5 1.01 -6.19 4.73
CA ASP A 5 0.01 -6.85 5.55
C ASP A 5 0.71 -7.53 6.72
N THR A 6 0.71 -6.85 7.87
CA THR A 6 1.33 -7.33 9.11
C THR A 6 0.62 -8.55 9.72
N SER A 7 -0.59 -8.87 9.27
CA SER A 7 -1.31 -10.07 9.72
C SER A 7 -0.86 -11.32 8.97
N SER A 8 -0.64 -11.21 7.65
CA SER A 8 -0.23 -12.32 6.78
C SER A 8 1.28 -12.37 6.49
N THR A 9 2.04 -11.34 6.87
CA THR A 9 3.50 -11.25 6.70
C THR A 9 3.91 -11.17 5.22
N LEU A 10 3.20 -10.35 4.44
CA LEU A 10 3.36 -10.25 2.99
C LEU A 10 3.36 -8.78 2.53
N TRP A 11 4.00 -8.52 1.40
CA TRP A 11 3.77 -7.30 0.62
C TRP A 11 2.80 -7.59 -0.51
N ILE A 12 1.64 -6.93 -0.47
CA ILE A 12 0.55 -7.14 -1.43
C ILE A 12 0.23 -5.86 -2.19
N ALA A 13 0.01 -6.00 -3.50
CA ALA A 13 -0.68 -5.03 -4.34
C ALA A 13 -2.13 -5.47 -4.46
N GLU A 14 -3.04 -4.79 -3.77
CA GLU A 14 -4.48 -5.10 -3.82
C GLU A 14 -5.06 -4.75 -5.20
N SER A 15 -6.04 -5.53 -5.65
CA SER A 15 -6.81 -5.26 -6.87
C SER A 15 -7.50 -3.90 -6.83
N GLY A 16 -7.70 -3.31 -8.01
CA GLY A 16 -8.36 -2.03 -8.19
C GLY A 16 -7.60 -1.08 -9.11
N THR A 17 -8.05 0.17 -9.17
CA THR A 17 -7.46 1.20 -10.03
C THR A 17 -6.28 1.88 -9.36
N TYR A 18 -5.13 1.85 -10.02
CA TYR A 18 -3.90 2.50 -9.59
C TYR A 18 -3.70 3.79 -10.36
N THR A 19 -3.45 4.88 -9.64
CA THR A 19 -3.17 6.19 -10.22
C THR A 19 -1.68 6.51 -10.14
N VAL A 20 -1.04 6.68 -11.29
CA VAL A 20 0.33 7.16 -11.41
C VAL A 20 0.30 8.67 -11.56
N LYS A 21 1.07 9.38 -10.73
CA LYS A 21 1.19 10.84 -10.75
C LYS A 21 2.64 11.24 -11.01
N ILE A 22 2.86 12.17 -11.92
CA ILE A 22 4.19 12.71 -12.28
C ILE A 22 4.15 14.22 -12.07
N GLY A 23 5.13 14.78 -11.37
CA GLY A 23 5.14 16.19 -11.02
C GLY A 23 6.51 16.69 -10.58
N ALA A 24 6.64 18.00 -10.39
CA ALA A 24 7.85 18.62 -9.85
C ALA A 24 7.97 18.42 -8.32
N SER A 25 6.87 18.09 -7.66
CA SER A 25 6.80 17.69 -6.25
C SER A 25 5.47 16.96 -5.99
N SER A 26 5.30 16.37 -4.80
CA SER A 26 4.04 15.71 -4.40
C SER A 26 2.83 16.66 -4.34
N ILE A 27 3.07 17.97 -4.24
CA ILE A 27 2.05 19.02 -4.28
C ILE A 27 1.88 19.66 -5.66
N ASN A 28 2.80 19.43 -6.60
CA ASN A 28 2.80 20.03 -7.94
C ASN A 28 2.81 18.95 -9.02
N ILE A 29 1.68 18.28 -9.18
CA ILE A 29 1.46 17.22 -10.16
C ILE A 29 1.21 17.81 -11.54
N LYS A 30 1.91 17.30 -12.56
CA LYS A 30 1.86 17.74 -13.96
C LYS A 30 1.19 16.75 -14.89
N GLN A 31 1.20 15.46 -14.57
CA GLN A 31 0.55 14.41 -15.35
C GLN A 31 -0.01 13.33 -14.44
N THR A 32 -1.11 12.71 -14.88
CA THR A 32 -1.76 11.58 -14.21
C THR A 32 -2.16 10.54 -15.24
N ALA A 33 -1.97 9.27 -14.91
CA ALA A 33 -2.45 8.13 -15.68
C ALA A 33 -3.00 7.05 -14.73
N THR A 34 -3.87 6.19 -15.24
CA THR A 34 -4.47 5.11 -14.46
C THR A 34 -4.32 3.77 -15.16
N PHE A 35 -4.23 2.70 -14.37
CA PHE A 35 -4.36 1.33 -14.85
C PHE A 35 -5.09 0.49 -13.81
N ASP A 36 -5.76 -0.58 -14.26
CA ASP A 36 -6.48 -1.48 -13.39
C ASP A 36 -5.69 -2.75 -13.12
N LEU A 37 -5.64 -3.13 -11.84
CA LEU A 37 -5.10 -4.40 -11.39
C LEU A 37 -6.26 -5.36 -11.09
N ALA A 38 -6.43 -6.35 -11.95
CA ALA A 38 -7.61 -7.23 -11.92
C ALA A 38 -7.70 -8.14 -10.68
N LYS A 39 -6.56 -8.45 -10.05
CA LYS A 39 -6.48 -9.32 -8.86
C LYS A 39 -5.29 -8.94 -8.00
N ASP A 40 -5.35 -9.30 -6.74
CA ASP A 40 -4.26 -9.05 -5.83
C ASP A 40 -2.98 -9.77 -6.28
N ILE A 41 -1.83 -9.10 -6.08
CA ILE A 41 -0.51 -9.66 -6.37
C ILE A 41 0.31 -9.65 -5.09
N VAL A 42 0.72 -10.83 -4.63
CA VAL A 42 1.76 -10.96 -3.61
C VAL A 42 3.11 -10.68 -4.29
N THR A 43 3.68 -9.53 -3.98
CA THR A 43 4.98 -9.11 -4.52
C THR A 43 6.14 -9.76 -3.77
N GLU A 44 5.98 -9.95 -2.46
CA GLU A 44 6.99 -10.53 -1.59
C GLU A 44 6.34 -11.23 -0.40
N LYS A 45 6.95 -12.34 0.04
CA LYS A 45 6.65 -12.97 1.32
C LYS A 45 7.75 -12.59 2.31
N ASP A 46 7.36 -12.11 3.48
CA ASP A 46 8.29 -11.63 4.50
C ASP A 46 8.21 -12.50 5.76
N ASN A 47 9.04 -12.18 6.75
CA ASN A 47 9.11 -12.79 8.07
C ASN A 47 8.51 -11.88 9.14
N ARG A 48 7.97 -12.49 10.20
CA ARG A 48 7.40 -11.74 11.32
C ARG A 48 8.52 -11.23 12.23
N VAL A 49 9.00 -10.02 11.96
CA VAL A 49 10.08 -9.35 12.69
C VAL A 49 9.63 -7.98 13.23
N LEU A 50 10.29 -7.50 14.29
CA LEU A 50 10.05 -6.17 14.90
C LEU A 50 8.60 -5.89 15.35
N MET A 51 7.85 -6.93 15.73
CA MET A 51 6.49 -6.78 16.22
C MET A 51 6.44 -6.02 17.55
N PRO A 52 5.48 -5.09 17.72
CA PRO A 52 5.30 -4.40 18.99
C PRO A 52 4.96 -5.41 20.10
N GLN A 53 5.55 -5.22 21.28
CA GLN A 53 5.34 -6.09 22.44
C GLN A 53 4.04 -5.77 23.20
N VAL A 54 3.39 -4.67 22.85
CA VAL A 54 2.11 -4.22 23.41
C VAL A 54 1.15 -3.92 22.27
N SER A 55 -0.15 -4.00 22.53
CA SER A 55 -1.16 -3.64 21.54
C SER A 55 -1.13 -2.13 21.27
N ILE A 56 -1.02 -1.77 20.00
CA ILE A 56 -1.06 -0.37 19.53
C ILE A 56 -2.24 -0.25 18.57
N ASN A 57 -3.16 0.66 18.87
CA ASN A 57 -4.27 0.96 17.97
C ASN A 57 -3.78 1.86 16.82
N GLY A 58 -3.88 1.36 15.59
CA GLY A 58 -3.59 2.16 14.40
C GLY A 58 -4.60 3.31 14.23
N LEU A 59 -4.16 4.36 13.54
CA LEU A 59 -5.07 5.42 13.08
C LEU A 59 -6.08 4.81 12.11
N LYS A 60 -7.36 4.84 12.48
CA LYS A 60 -8.45 4.46 11.56
C LYS A 60 -8.85 5.68 10.76
N LYS A 61 -9.05 5.49 9.45
CA LYS A 61 -9.66 6.50 8.60
C LYS A 61 -11.12 6.64 9.04
N PHE A 62 -11.48 7.76 9.66
CA PHE A 62 -12.88 8.11 9.88
C PHE A 62 -13.46 8.51 8.51
N LEU A 63 -14.55 7.84 8.11
CA LEU A 63 -15.32 8.19 6.91
C LEU A 63 -16.15 9.45 7.18
#